data_AF-A0A522R0D6-F1
#
_entry.id   AF-A0A522R0D6-F1
#
_cell.length_a   1.000
_cell.length_b   1.000
_cell.length_c   1.000
_cell.angle_alpha   90.00
_cell.angle_beta   90.00
_cell.angle_gamma   90.00
#
_symmetry.space_group_name_H-M   'P 1'
#
loop_
_entity.id
_entity.type
_entity.pdbx_description
1 polymer ?
#
loop_
_entity_poly.entity_id
_entity_poly.type
_entity_poly.pdbx_seq_one_letter_code
_entity_poly.pdbx_strand_id
1 'polypeptide(L)' 'MAKPSDERLNDLEFRLTFLDDAVASLGDSEAQQSRRLLQLEQALTELRRELAALRTSLSDDVHSEPPPPHY' A
#
# COMPACT_ATOMS: atom_id res chain seq x y z
N MET A 1 -3.55 20.40 50.40
CA MET A 1 -4.72 19.64 49.93
C MET A 1 -5.10 20.23 48.58
N ALA A 2 -4.72 19.56 47.48
CA ALA A 2 -5.12 19.98 46.14
C ALA A 2 -6.64 19.92 46.04
N LYS A 3 -7.27 20.84 45.30
CA LYS A 3 -8.74 20.83 45.18
C LYS A 3 -9.12 19.68 44.23
N PRO A 4 -10.27 19.02 44.45
CA PRO A 4 -10.73 17.92 43.58
C PRO A 4 -10.87 18.33 42.09
N SER A 5 -10.94 19.63 41.79
CA SER A 5 -10.88 20.17 40.43
C SER A 5 -9.49 20.04 39.79
N ASP A 6 -8.42 20.26 40.57
CA ASP A 6 -7.03 20.21 40.10
C ASP A 6 -6.61 18.77 39.79
N GLU A 7 -7.07 17.80 40.60
CA GLU A 7 -6.82 16.38 40.35
C GLU A 7 -7.50 15.88 39.07
N ARG A 8 -8.74 16.32 38.81
CA ARG A 8 -9.44 15.99 37.55
C ARG A 8 -8.78 16.66 36.35
N LEU A 9 -8.25 17.87 36.49
CA LEU A 9 -7.51 18.54 35.44
C LEU A 9 -6.24 17.74 35.08
N ASN A 10 -5.47 17.34 36.09
CA ASN A 10 -4.26 16.52 35.89
C ASN A 10 -4.56 15.17 35.22
N ASP A 11 -5.65 14.48 35.59
CA ASP A 11 -6.06 13.24 34.92
C ASP A 11 -6.42 13.47 33.45
N LEU A 12 -7.10 14.59 33.13
CA LEU A 12 -7.42 14.95 31.76
C LEU A 12 -6.17 15.30 30.95
N GLU A 13 -5.22 16.04 31.51
CA GLU A 13 -3.94 16.36 30.86
C GLU A 13 -3.12 15.10 30.56
N PHE A 14 -3.08 14.16 31.51
CA PHE A 14 -2.47 12.86 31.29
C PHE A 14 -3.16 12.14 30.13
N ARG A 15 -4.49 11.96 30.19
CA ARG A 15 -5.25 11.32 29.11
C ARG A 15 -5.05 11.99 27.76
N LEU A 16 -4.99 13.32 27.71
CA LEU A 16 -4.74 14.06 26.48
C LEU A 16 -3.37 13.70 25.90
N THR A 17 -2.33 13.68 26.73
CA THR A 17 -0.97 13.29 26.31
C THR A 17 -0.96 11.87 25.72
N PHE A 18 -1.66 10.92 26.35
CA PHE A 18 -1.79 9.56 25.80
C PHE A 18 -2.54 9.52 24.47
N LEU A 19 -3.57 10.36 24.30
CA LEU A 19 -4.31 10.44 23.05
C LEU A 19 -3.45 11.07 21.95
N ASP A 20 -2.65 12.09 22.27
CA ASP A 20 -1.72 12.71 21.32
C ASP A 20 -0.67 11.70 20.85
N ASP A 21 -0.09 10.91 21.77
CA ASP A 21 0.84 9.83 21.43
C ASP A 21 0.18 8.74 20.56
N ALA A 22 -1.06 8.36 20.88
CA ALA A 22 -1.80 7.39 20.10
C ALA A 22 -2.11 7.89 18.68
N VAL A 23 -2.49 9.17 18.54
CA VAL A 23 -2.74 9.80 17.24
C VAL A 23 -1.46 9.87 16.41
N ALA A 24 -0.33 10.24 17.03
CA ALA A 24 0.96 10.24 16.35
C ALA A 24 1.34 8.83 15.84
N SER A 25 1.18 7.81 16.69
CA SER A 25 1.44 6.42 16.31
C SER A 25 0.52 5.92 15.19
N LEU A 26 -0.75 6.35 15.18
CA LEU A 26 -1.68 6.02 14.09
C LEU A 26 -1.25 6.69 12.77
N GLY A 27 -0.83 7.96 12.82
CA GLY A 27 -0.31 8.68 11.65
C GLY A 27 0.93 8.01 11.05
N ASP A 28 1.85 7.55 11.89
CA ASP A 28 3.05 6.81 11.44
C ASP A 28 2.66 5.48 10.76
N SER A 29 1.70 4.76 11.34
CA SER A 29 1.18 3.52 10.76
C SER A 29 0.49 3.74 9.43
N GLU A 30 -0.33 4.79 9.31
CA GLU A 30 -0.99 5.18 8.06
C GLU A 30 0.03 5.54 6.97
N ALA A 31 1.07 6.31 7.32
CA ALA A 31 2.14 6.66 6.39
C ALA A 31 2.88 5.41 5.89
N GLN A 32 3.17 4.45 6.78
CA GLN A 32 3.79 3.18 6.40
C GLN A 32 2.89 2.35 5.47
N GLN A 33 1.59 2.27 5.78
CA GLN A 33 0.62 1.53 4.97
C GLN A 33 0.47 2.17 3.58
N SER A 34 0.40 3.49 3.50
CA SER A 34 0.31 4.24 2.26
C SER A 34 1.52 4.00 1.35
N ARG A 35 2.73 4.00 1.93
CA ARG A 35 3.97 3.66 1.20
C ARG A 35 3.93 2.23 0.66
N ARG A 36 3.48 1.27 1.48
CA ARG A 36 3.37 -0.14 1.06
C ARG A 36 2.35 -0.32 -0.05
N LEU A 37 1.22 0.40 0.02
CA LEU A 37 0.19 0.36 -1.01
C LEU A 37 0.73 0.89 -2.35
N LEU A 38 1.42 2.03 -2.36
CA LEU A 38 2.07 2.56 -3.55
C LEU A 38 3.08 1.57 -4.16
N GLN A 39 3.89 0.90 -3.34
CA GLN A 39 4.82 -0.12 -3.81
C GLN A 39 4.12 -1.31 -4.45
N LEU A 40 2.99 -1.75 -3.88
CA LEU A 40 2.19 -2.84 -4.44
C LEU A 40 1.53 -2.44 -5.76
N GLU A 41 1.01 -1.21 -5.87
CA GLU A 41 0.44 -0.68 -7.11
C GLU A 41 1.48 -0.61 -8.23
N GLN A 42 2.70 -0.20 -7.91
CA GLN A 42 3.82 -0.18 -8.84
C GLN A 42 4.19 -1.60 -9.29
N ALA A 43 4.32 -2.54 -8.35
CA ALA A 43 4.64 -3.93 -8.67
C ALA A 43 3.56 -4.60 -9.55
N LEU A 44 2.27 -4.33 -9.27
CA LEU A 44 1.17 -4.83 -10.10
C LEU A 44 1.17 -4.22 -11.49
N THR A 45 1.51 -2.93 -11.60
CA THR A 45 1.62 -2.26 -12.90
C THR A 45 2.75 -2.87 -13.73
N GLU A 46 3.90 -3.15 -13.11
CA GLU A 46 5.03 -3.77 -13.80
C GLU A 46 4.73 -5.21 -14.22
N LEU A 47 4.15 -6.02 -13.34
CA LEU A 47 3.73 -7.39 -13.66
C LEU A 47 2.75 -7.42 -14.85
N ARG A 48 1.81 -6.47 -14.91
CA ARG A 48 0.89 -6.35 -16.05
C ARG A 48 1.61 -6.03 -17.35
N ARG A 49 2.66 -5.19 -17.31
CA ARG A 49 3.49 -4.89 -18.49
C ARG A 49 4.27 -6.11 -18.95
N GLU A 50 4.90 -6.83 -18.02
CA GLU A 50 5.63 -8.06 -18.31
C GLU A 50 4.72 -9.12 -18.95
N LEU A 51 3.51 -9.33 -18.41
CA LEU A 51 2.53 -10.25 -18.97
C LEU A 51 2.06 -9.83 -20.37
N ALA A 52 1.87 -8.52 -20.61
CA ALA A 52 1.52 -8.03 -21.93
C ALA A 52 2.65 -8.25 -22.94
N ALA A 53 3.91 -8.00 -22.54
CA ALA A 53 5.08 -8.25 -23.37
C ALA A 53 5.23 -9.74 -23.72
N LEU A 54 5.04 -10.63 -22.74
CA LEU A 54 5.06 -12.08 -22.96
C LEU A 54 3.98 -12.53 -23.96
N ARG A 55 2.75 -12.01 -23.82
CA ARG A 55 1.66 -12.32 -24.75
C ARG A 55 1.98 -11.89 -26.19
N THR A 56 2.57 -10.71 -26.36
CA THR A 56 2.99 -10.23 -27.69
C THR A 56 4.07 -11.15 -28.26
N SER A 57 5.10 -11.48 -27.46
CA SER A 57 6.19 -12.38 -27.88
C SER A 57 5.70 -13.76 -28.33
N LEU A 58 4.69 -14.32 -27.65
CA LEU A 58 4.11 -15.63 -28.02
C LEU A 58 3.23 -15.55 -29.28
N SER A 59 2.65 -14.38 -29.60
CA SER A 59 1.75 -14.22 -30.76
C SER A 59 2.52 -14.06 -32.07
N ASP A 60 3.72 -13.46 -32.03
CA ASP A 60 4.61 -13.34 -33.19
C ASP A 60 5.16 -14.70 -33.66
N ASP A 61 5.32 -15.67 -32.75
CA ASP A 61 5.84 -17.01 -33.06
C ASP A 61 4.83 -17.83 -33.91
N VAL A 62 3.52 -17.66 -33.68
CA VAL A 62 2.44 -18.37 -34.40
C VAL A 62 2.27 -17.89 -35.85
N HIS A 63 2.61 -16.63 -36.15
CA HIS A 63 2.54 -16.08 -37.51
C HIS A 63 3.73 -16.49 -38.39
N SER A 64 4.71 -17.19 -37.81
CA SER A 64 5.92 -17.66 -38.49
C SER A 64 5.80 -19.08 -39.03
N GLU A 65 4.67 -19.76 -38.84
CA GLU A 65 4.43 -21.09 -39.43
C GLU A 65 4.13 -20.96 -40.94
N PRO A 66 4.91 -21.63 -41.82
CA PRO A 66 4.62 -21.63 -43.25
C PRO A 66 3.28 -22.33 -43.50
N PRO A 67 2.45 -21.81 -44.43
CA PRO A 67 1.12 -22.36 -44.66
C PRO A 67 1.20 -23.85 -45.04
N PRO A 68 0.24 -24.68 -44.59
CA PRO A 68 0.29 -26.12 -44.81
C PRO A 68 0.35 -26.45 -46.31
N PRO A 69 1.19 -27.41 -46.73
CA PRO A 69 1.20 -27.87 -48.12
C PRO A 69 -0.17 -28.45 -48.49
N HIS A 70 -0.78 -27.90 -49.54
CA HIS A 70 -1.99 -28.47 -50.14
C HIS A 70 -1.60 -29.74 -50.91
N TYR A 71 -1.98 -30.91 -50.37
CA TYR A 71 -1.87 -32.22 -51.03
C TYR A 71 -3.12 -32.54 -51.85
#